data_AF-A0A7C4NJY8-F1
#
_entry.id   AF-A0A7C4NJY8-F1
#
_cell.length_a   1.000
_cell.length_b   1.000
_cell.length_c   1.000
_cell.angle_alpha   90.00
_cell.angle_beta   90.00
_cell.angle_gamma   90.00
#
_symmetry.space_group_name_H-M   'P 1'
#
loop_
_entity.id
_entity.type
_entity.pdbx_description
1 polymer ?
#
loop_
_entity_poly.entity_id
_entity_poly.type
_entity_poly.pdbx_seq_one_letter_code
_entity_poly.pdbx_strand_id
1 'polypeptide(L)' 'MRRVALVTGGSRGIGAATVHRLAQLGFDVAFTYRTAKTEAEAVA' A
#
# COMPACT_ATOMS: atom_id res chain seq x y z
N MET A 1 -1.89 -8.18 18.73
CA MET A 1 -1.26 -8.62 17.48
C MET A 1 -1.76 -7.73 16.35
N ARG A 2 -0.87 -7.30 15.44
CA ARG A 2 -1.22 -6.43 14.31
C ARG A 2 -1.54 -7.29 13.09
N ARG A 3 -2.62 -6.97 12.37
CA ARG A 3 -3.04 -7.75 11.18
C ARG A 3 -2.21 -7.31 9.97
N VAL A 4 -1.85 -8.27 9.12
CA VAL A 4 -1.04 -8.00 7.91
C VAL A 4 -1.95 -7.98 6.67
N ALA A 5 -1.71 -7.06 5.75
CA ALA A 5 -2.41 -6.97 4.47
C ALA A 5 -1.43 -6.86 3.29
N LEU A 6 -1.72 -7.56 2.20
CA LEU A 6 -1.01 -7.46 0.92
C LEU A 6 -1.92 -6.78 -0.11
N VAL A 7 -1.47 -5.66 -0.68
CA VAL A 7 -2.18 -4.93 -1.73
C VAL A 7 -1.43 -5.01 -3.05
N THR A 8 -2.04 -5.59 -4.09
CA THR A 8 -1.42 -5.59 -5.43
C THR A 8 -1.69 -4.28 -6.16
N GLY A 9 -0.69 -3.72 -6.83
CA GLY A 9 -0.83 -2.44 -7.54
C GLY A 9 -1.02 -1.23 -6.60
N GLY A 10 -0.43 -1.30 -5.41
CA GLY A 10 -0.62 -0.30 -4.35
C GLY A 10 0.10 1.04 -4.56
N SER A 11 0.84 1.22 -5.65
CA SER A 11 1.66 2.43 -5.85
C SER A 11 0.89 3.66 -6.30
N ARG A 12 -0.36 3.54 -6.77
CA ARG A 12 -1.13 4.69 -7.28
C ARG A 12 -2.64 4.48 -7.25
N GLY A 13 -3.39 5.56 -7.43
CA GLY A 13 -4.85 5.55 -7.55
C GLY A 13 -5.55 4.84 -6.38
N ILE A 14 -6.47 3.94 -6.70
CA ILE A 14 -7.24 3.18 -5.69
C ILE A 14 -6.32 2.28 -4.85
N GLY A 15 -5.26 1.71 -5.44
CA GLY A 15 -4.31 0.87 -4.72
C GLY A 15 -3.62 1.64 -3.59
N ALA A 16 -3.11 2.84 -3.89
CA ALA A 16 -2.48 3.71 -2.89
C ALA A 16 -3.47 4.15 -1.79
N ALA A 17 -4.70 4.55 -2.18
CA ALA A 17 -5.73 4.90 -1.22
C ALA A 17 -6.07 3.73 -0.27
N THR A 18 -6.05 2.50 -0.79
CA THR A 18 -6.28 1.28 0.00
C THR A 18 -5.13 1.03 0.98
N VAL A 19 -3.88 1.17 0.54
CA VAL A 19 -2.68 1.05 1.41
C VAL A 19 -2.76 2.03 2.56
N HIS A 20 -3.00 3.31 2.29
CA HIS A 20 -3.12 4.33 3.32
C HIS A 20 -4.27 4.05 4.28
N ARG A 21 -5.44 3.62 3.77
CA ARG A 21 -6.58 3.32 4.63
C ARG A 21 -6.30 2.12 5.54
N LEU A 22 -5.67 1.07 5.05
CA LEU A 22 -5.30 -0.11 5.86
C LEU A 22 -4.26 0.25 6.92
N ALA A 23 -3.25 1.05 6.57
CA ALA A 23 -2.26 1.54 7.52
C ALA A 23 -2.90 2.37 8.65
N GLN A 24 -3.82 3.28 8.31
CA GLN A 24 -4.61 4.06 9.28
C GLN A 24 -5.50 3.19 10.19
N LEU A 25 -5.98 2.05 9.68
CA LEU A 25 -6.72 1.06 10.47
C LEU A 25 -5.81 0.18 11.33
N GLY A 26 -4.50 0.43 11.32
CA GLY A 26 -3.52 -0.26 12.15
C GLY A 26 -3.03 -1.57 11.55
N PHE A 27 -3.14 -1.81 10.24
CA PHE A 27 -2.55 -2.98 9.60
C PHE A 27 -1.06 -2.76 9.33
N ASP A 28 -0.26 -3.83 9.35
CA ASP A 28 1.04 -3.85 8.67
C ASP A 28 0.77 -4.13 7.19
N VAL A 29 1.18 -3.24 6.31
CA VAL A 29 0.79 -3.29 4.90
C VAL A 29 2.02 -3.48 4.03
N ALA A 30 1.99 -4.51 3.18
CA ALA A 30 2.89 -4.66 2.05
C ALA A 30 2.11 -4.40 0.76
N PHE A 31 2.75 -3.82 -0.25
CA PHE A 31 2.11 -3.68 -1.54
C PHE A 31 3.09 -3.88 -2.70
N THR A 32 2.55 -4.23 -3.86
CA THR A 32 3.34 -4.47 -5.07
C THR A 32 3.10 -3.38 -6.11
N TYR A 33 4.09 -3.20 -6.99
CA TYR A 33 4.02 -2.36 -8.18
C TYR A 33 4.86 -3.00 -9.29
N ARG A 34 4.61 -2.59 -10.55
CA ARG A 34 5.32 -3.14 -11.71
C ARG A 34 6.36 -2.19 -12.29
N THR A 35 5.97 -0.93 -12.52
CA THR A 35 6.82 0.06 -13.21
C THR A 35 6.87 1.43 -12.50
N ALA A 36 5.97 1.67 -11.54
CA ALA A 36 5.77 2.95 -10.87
C ALA A 36 6.54 3.01 -9.54
N LYS A 37 7.89 3.02 -9.63
CA LYS A 37 8.77 2.99 -8.46
C LYS A 37 8.68 4.28 -7.64
N THR A 38 8.75 5.44 -8.29
CA THR A 38 8.68 6.74 -7.60
C THR A 38 7.35 6.92 -6.86
N GLU A 39 6.25 6.51 -7.48
CA GLU A 39 4.93 6.56 -6.84
C GLU A 39 4.82 5.54 -5.70
N ALA A 40 5.46 4.37 -5.82
CA ALA A 40 5.54 3.42 -4.72
C ALA A 40 6.32 3.99 -3.52
N GLU A 41 7.45 4.64 -3.76
CA GLU A 41 8.24 5.29 -2.69
C GLU A 41 7.47 6.40 -1.99
N ALA A 42 6.56 7.09 -2.68
CA ALA A 42 5.69 8.09 -2.07
C ALA A 42 4.56 7.51 -1.19
N VAL A 43 4.22 6.22 -1.36
CA VAL A 43 3.16 5.54 -0.60
C VAL A 43 3.70 4.84 0.65
N ALA A 44 4.96 4.38 0.61
CA ALA A 44 5.63 3.66 1.69
C ALA A 44 6.05 4.58 2.84
#